data_AF-A0A7K5S700-F1
#
_entry.id   AF-A0A7K5S700-F1
#
_cell.length_a   1.000
_cell.length_b   1.000
_cell.length_c   1.000
_cell.angle_alpha   90.00
_cell.angle_beta   90.00
_cell.angle_gamma   90.00
#
_symmetry.space_group_name_H-M   'P 1'
#
loop_
_entity.id
_entity.type
_entity.pdbx_description
1 polymer ?
#
loop_
_entity_poly.entity_id
_entity_poly.type
_entity_poly.pdbx_seq_one_letter_code
_entity_poly.pdbx_strand_id
1 'polypeptide(L)'
;AWRIQPGELRSAYRPLVILQPPPGRSFSVSSTKQPSAGRVRVALECLCSREQLLGQMCFLHASGGQLPRDPRWYLLDTLCTVSCLDVEKVSSWVQTLVALAWLLLPHSLHCQLTALPCSKSCKFQLTGTSGLHISLEMALAVQQSSSGACLSLE
;
A
#
# COMPACT_ATOMS: atom_id res chain seq x y z
N ALA A 1 -44.74 -0.29 14.65
CA ALA A 1 -43.33 -0.43 15.04
C ALA A 1 -42.49 -0.64 13.78
N TRP A 2 -41.48 0.18 13.56
CA TRP A 2 -40.57 0.02 12.42
C TRP A 2 -39.74 -1.25 12.62
N ARG A 3 -39.73 -2.13 11.61
CA ARG A 3 -38.84 -3.29 11.58
C ARG A 3 -37.76 -3.03 10.54
N ILE A 4 -36.50 -3.10 10.97
CA ILE A 4 -35.36 -3.19 10.06
C ILE A 4 -35.39 -4.61 9.51
N GLN A 5 -35.68 -4.76 8.21
CA GLN A 5 -35.49 -6.02 7.51
C GLN A 5 -33.98 -6.31 7.53
N PRO A 6 -33.52 -7.52 7.89
CA PRO A 6 -32.15 -7.93 7.63
C PRO A 6 -32.04 -8.16 6.12
N GLY A 7 -32.02 -7.08 5.34
CA GLY A 7 -31.42 -7.13 4.03
C GLY A 7 -29.97 -7.55 4.26
N GLU A 8 -29.46 -8.49 3.47
CA GLU A 8 -28.03 -8.73 3.36
C GLU A 8 -27.38 -7.36 3.19
N LEU A 9 -26.78 -6.84 4.25
CA LEU A 9 -26.16 -5.53 4.24
C LEU A 9 -24.84 -5.71 3.49
N ARG A 10 -24.92 -5.88 2.16
CA ARG A 10 -23.80 -5.81 1.22
C ARG A 10 -23.38 -4.35 1.07
N SER A 11 -23.25 -3.63 2.18
CA SER A 11 -22.59 -2.33 2.20
C SER A 11 -21.10 -2.60 1.96
N ALA A 12 -20.68 -2.55 0.70
CA ALA A 12 -19.27 -2.59 0.35
C ALA A 12 -18.62 -1.33 0.92
N TYR A 13 -17.91 -1.47 2.04
CA TYR A 13 -17.12 -0.38 2.59
C TYR A 13 -15.81 -0.32 1.81
N ARG A 14 -15.56 0.81 1.13
CA ARG A 14 -14.43 0.97 0.20
C ARG A 14 -13.46 2.06 0.63
N PRO A 15 -12.69 1.86 1.72
CA PRO A 15 -11.78 2.88 2.21
C PRO A 15 -10.62 3.09 1.24
N LEU A 16 -10.18 4.34 1.09
CA LEU A 16 -8.99 4.69 0.32
C LEU A 16 -7.76 4.57 1.22
N VAL A 17 -6.77 3.78 0.80
CA VAL A 17 -5.49 3.62 1.48
C VAL A 17 -4.41 4.28 0.63
N ILE A 18 -3.81 5.34 1.16
CA ILE A 18 -2.76 6.10 0.48
C ILE A 18 -1.40 5.59 0.94
N LEU A 19 -0.64 5.02 0.00
CA LEU A 19 0.72 4.56 0.19
C LEU A 19 1.71 5.70 -0.03
N GLN A 20 2.61 5.86 0.92
CA GLN A 20 3.71 6.82 0.83
C GLN A 20 5.02 6.09 0.50
N PRO A 21 5.93 6.73 -0.26
CA PRO A 21 7.23 6.15 -0.51
C PRO A 21 8.04 6.11 0.79
N PRO A 22 8.85 5.06 1.03
CA PRO A 22 9.76 5.04 2.15
C PRO A 22 10.85 6.12 1.99
N PRO A 23 11.58 6.46 3.06
CA PRO A 23 12.63 7.48 3.01
C PRO A 23 13.67 7.23 1.90
N GLY A 24 14.05 8.30 1.19
CA GLY A 24 15.02 8.22 0.08
C GLY A 24 14.44 7.64 -1.22
N ARG A 25 13.11 7.53 -1.32
CA ARG A 25 12.41 7.09 -2.52
C ARG A 25 11.31 8.07 -2.90
N SER A 26 10.95 8.08 -4.17
CA SER A 26 9.76 8.78 -4.65
C SER A 26 8.91 7.94 -5.58
N PHE A 27 7.62 8.26 -5.57
CA PHE A 27 6.65 7.74 -6.52
C PHE A 27 6.44 8.78 -7.62
N SER A 28 6.61 8.34 -8.86
CA SER A 28 6.43 9.14 -10.07
C SER A 28 5.60 8.35 -11.09
N VAL A 29 4.89 9.03 -11.98
CA VAL A 29 4.18 8.36 -13.08
C VAL A 29 4.98 8.56 -14.34
N SER A 30 5.26 7.48 -15.10
CA SER A 30 5.91 7.65 -16.39
C SER A 30 4.92 8.25 -17.39
N SER A 31 5.12 9.53 -17.72
CA SER A 31 4.48 10.18 -18.85
C SER A 31 5.17 9.72 -20.13
N THR A 32 4.85 8.51 -20.61
CA THR A 32 5.29 8.03 -21.91
C THR A 32 4.07 7.78 -22.77
N LYS A 33 4.11 8.24 -24.03
CA LYS A 33 3.04 8.13 -25.07
C LYS A 33 2.75 6.68 -25.52
N GLN A 34 2.99 5.69 -24.66
CA GLN A 34 2.72 4.27 -24.86
C GLN A 34 1.57 3.84 -23.93
N PRO A 35 0.84 2.76 -24.24
CA PRO A 35 -0.42 2.41 -23.59
C PRO A 35 -0.31 1.97 -22.11
N SER A 36 0.85 2.09 -21.48
CA SER A 36 1.04 1.86 -20.04
C SER A 36 0.82 3.13 -19.21
N ALA A 37 -0.25 3.88 -19.52
CA ALA A 37 -0.71 4.98 -18.67
C ALA A 37 -1.02 4.42 -17.26
N GLY A 38 -0.50 5.04 -16.21
CA GLY A 38 -0.81 4.68 -14.82
C GLY A 38 0.21 3.83 -14.06
N ARG A 39 1.35 3.44 -14.65
CA ARG A 39 2.41 2.73 -13.89
C ARG A 39 3.15 3.70 -12.97
N VAL A 40 3.10 3.42 -11.67
CA VAL A 40 3.85 4.14 -10.64
C VAL A 40 5.29 3.63 -10.63
N ARG A 41 6.23 4.48 -11.03
CA ARG A 41 7.66 4.24 -10.92
C ARG A 41 8.16 4.62 -9.54
N VAL A 42 9.06 3.79 -9.02
CA VAL A 42 9.76 4.03 -7.78
C VAL A 42 11.18 4.46 -8.10
N ALA A 43 11.50 5.71 -7.78
CA ALA A 43 12.82 6.30 -8.02
C ALA A 43 13.56 6.49 -6.69
N LEU A 44 14.89 6.59 -6.78
CA LEU A 44 15.74 6.97 -5.67
C LEU A 44 15.85 8.48 -5.58
N GLU A 45 15.68 9.01 -4.37
CA GLU A 45 15.91 10.42 -4.08
C GLU A 45 17.18 10.61 -3.27
N CYS A 46 17.89 11.67 -3.62
CA CYS A 46 19.06 12.13 -2.90
C CYS A 46 18.61 12.77 -1.59
N LEU A 47 19.03 12.20 -0.46
CA LEU A 47 18.78 12.78 0.87
C LEU A 47 19.89 13.75 1.31
N CYS A 48 20.99 13.86 0.55
CA CYS A 48 22.18 14.63 0.92
C CYS A 48 21.91 16.12 1.20
N SER A 49 20.88 16.74 0.60
CA SER A 49 20.50 18.14 0.87
C SER A 49 19.83 18.34 2.24
N ARG A 50 19.36 17.27 2.87
CA ARG A 50 18.60 17.28 4.13
C ARG A 50 19.42 16.76 5.32
N GLU A 51 20.54 16.07 5.05
CA GLU A 51 21.45 15.45 6.03
C GLU A 51 22.86 16.09 6.05
N GLN A 52 22.99 17.33 5.59
CA GLN A 52 24.26 18.05 5.45
C GLN A 52 24.95 18.44 6.79
N LEU A 53 24.71 17.70 7.87
CA LEU A 53 25.30 17.92 9.19
C LEU A 53 26.37 16.89 9.60
N LEU A 54 26.55 15.78 8.87
CA LEU A 54 27.43 14.69 9.34
C LEU A 54 28.47 14.19 8.31
N GLY A 55 28.59 14.82 7.14
CA GLY A 55 29.57 14.40 6.12
C GLY A 55 29.33 13.00 5.55
N GLN A 56 28.15 12.40 5.79
CA GLN A 56 27.79 11.10 5.26
C GLN A 56 27.22 11.25 3.84
N MET A 57 27.77 10.48 2.90
CA MET A 57 27.27 10.43 1.51
C MET A 57 26.00 9.57 1.45
N CYS A 58 24.93 10.09 0.87
CA CYS A 58 23.71 9.34 0.59
C CYS A 58 23.96 8.23 -0.47
N PHE A 59 23.10 7.22 -0.54
CA PHE A 59 23.28 6.05 -1.40
C PHE A 59 23.59 6.37 -2.87
N LEU A 60 22.98 7.42 -3.43
CA LEU A 60 23.24 7.87 -4.80
C LEU A 60 24.66 8.39 -5.03
N HIS A 61 25.34 8.81 -3.96
CA HIS A 61 26.67 9.42 -3.99
C HIS A 61 27.74 8.60 -3.28
N ALA A 62 27.38 7.47 -2.66
CA ALA A 62 28.34 6.57 -2.04
C ALA A 62 29.17 5.84 -3.11
N SER A 63 30.46 6.13 -3.18
CA SER A 63 31.47 5.39 -3.95
C SER A 63 31.70 4.00 -3.36
N GLY A 64 30.74 3.09 -3.57
CA GLY A 64 30.82 1.73 -3.04
C GLY A 64 29.52 0.93 -2.99
N GLY A 65 28.38 1.52 -3.39
CA GLY A 65 27.14 0.79 -3.69
C GLY A 65 26.51 0.01 -2.53
N GLN A 66 26.97 0.17 -1.27
CA GLN A 66 26.36 -0.53 -0.16
C GLN A 66 25.03 0.10 0.20
N LEU A 67 23.98 -0.69 0.00
CA LEU A 67 22.62 -0.39 0.36
C LEU A 67 22.48 -0.21 1.88
N PRO A 68 21.76 0.82 2.36
CA PRO A 68 21.43 0.91 3.78
C PRO A 68 20.74 -0.39 4.23
N ARG A 69 21.14 -0.93 5.38
CA ARG A 69 20.49 -2.10 6.00
C ARG A 69 19.09 -1.80 6.57
N ASP A 70 18.36 -0.84 5.99
CA ASP A 70 16.98 -0.57 6.38
C ASP A 70 16.07 -1.63 5.73
N PRO A 71 15.31 -2.41 6.51
CA PRO A 71 14.36 -3.40 6.00
C PRO A 71 13.38 -2.84 4.96
N ARG A 72 13.05 -1.54 5.04
CA ARG A 72 12.16 -0.84 4.11
C ARG A 72 12.72 -0.76 2.69
N TRP A 73 14.03 -0.89 2.52
CA TRP A 73 14.66 -0.92 1.21
C TRP A 73 14.33 -2.20 0.45
N TYR A 74 14.51 -3.35 1.10
CA TYR A 74 14.25 -4.67 0.54
C TYR A 74 12.76 -4.89 0.25
N LEU A 75 11.89 -4.22 1.01
CA LEU A 75 10.45 -4.26 0.81
C LEU A 75 10.05 -3.72 -0.57
N LEU A 76 10.74 -2.71 -1.11
CA LEU A 76 10.42 -2.24 -2.45
C LEU A 76 10.93 -3.20 -3.54
N ASP A 77 12.02 -3.91 -3.31
CA ASP A 77 12.50 -4.94 -4.25
C ASP A 77 11.49 -6.11 -4.34
N THR A 78 10.73 -6.36 -3.27
CA THR A 78 9.66 -7.37 -3.27
C THR A 78 8.33 -6.83 -3.80
N LEU A 79 8.03 -5.53 -3.69
CA LEU A 79 6.78 -4.92 -4.18
C LEU A 79 6.85 -4.38 -5.62
N CYS A 80 8.06 -4.24 -6.18
CA CYS A 80 8.22 -3.78 -7.54
C CYS A 80 8.39 -4.94 -8.53
N THR A 81 8.05 -4.67 -9.79
CA THR A 81 8.51 -5.45 -10.94
C THR A 81 9.33 -4.53 -11.82
N VAL A 82 10.63 -4.84 -11.95
CA VAL A 82 11.65 -3.92 -12.46
C VAL A 82 11.75 -2.67 -11.58
N SER A 83 11.17 -1.55 -11.99
CA SER A 83 11.21 -0.26 -11.27
C SER A 83 9.83 0.34 -11.06
N CYS A 84 8.78 -0.45 -11.27
CA CYS A 84 7.39 -0.02 -11.14
C CYS A 84 6.74 -0.81 -10.01
N LEU A 85 5.86 -0.15 -9.24
CA LEU A 85 5.01 -0.85 -8.29
C LEU A 85 4.18 -1.90 -9.02
N ASP A 86 4.20 -3.11 -8.50
CA ASP A 86 3.40 -4.21 -8.98
C ASP A 86 2.11 -4.26 -8.14
N VAL A 87 0.98 -3.96 -8.78
CA VAL A 87 -0.31 -3.83 -8.09
C VAL A 87 -0.68 -5.12 -7.36
N GLU A 88 -0.34 -6.30 -7.90
CA GLU A 88 -0.68 -7.58 -7.28
C GLU A 88 0.17 -7.81 -6.02
N LYS A 89 1.48 -7.56 -6.12
CA LYS A 89 2.39 -7.68 -4.97
C LYS A 89 2.05 -6.68 -3.87
N VAL A 90 1.76 -5.44 -4.25
CA VAL A 90 1.33 -4.39 -3.32
C VAL A 90 0.01 -4.76 -2.65
N SER A 91 -0.98 -5.25 -3.41
CA SER A 91 -2.27 -5.67 -2.85
C SER A 91 -2.11 -6.82 -1.86
N SER A 92 -1.33 -7.86 -2.23
CA SER A 92 -1.04 -8.99 -1.34
C SER A 92 -0.31 -8.56 -0.07
N TRP A 93 0.62 -7.61 -0.17
CA TRP A 93 1.34 -7.08 0.97
C TRP A 93 0.44 -6.27 1.90
N VAL A 94 -0.40 -5.38 1.38
CA VAL A 94 -1.39 -4.64 2.18
C VAL A 94 -2.36 -5.61 2.85
N GLN A 95 -2.84 -6.64 2.13
CA GLN A 95 -3.70 -7.67 2.71
C GLN A 95 -3.07 -8.36 3.92
N THR A 96 -1.79 -8.75 3.79
CA THR A 96 -1.03 -9.35 4.88
C THR A 96 -0.89 -8.40 6.06
N LEU A 97 -0.53 -7.14 5.81
CA LEU A 97 -0.38 -6.13 6.87
C LEU A 97 -1.69 -5.87 7.62
N VAL A 98 -2.80 -5.70 6.92
CA VAL A 98 -4.10 -5.47 7.53
C VAL A 98 -4.54 -6.69 8.34
N ALA A 99 -4.32 -7.90 7.85
CA ALA A 99 -4.62 -9.12 8.59
C ALA A 99 -3.79 -9.21 9.88
N LEU A 100 -2.49 -8.90 9.83
CA LEU A 100 -1.62 -8.87 11.02
C LEU A 100 -2.04 -7.77 12.00
N ALA A 101 -2.35 -6.56 11.51
CA ALA A 101 -2.81 -5.46 12.34
C ALA A 101 -4.16 -5.74 12.99
N TRP A 102 -5.08 -6.44 12.29
CA TRP A 102 -6.37 -6.83 12.82
C TRP A 102 -6.23 -7.67 14.09
N LEU A 103 -5.27 -8.60 14.13
CA LEU A 103 -5.01 -9.45 15.30
C LEU A 103 -4.57 -8.67 16.55
N LEU A 104 -4.13 -7.42 16.38
CA LEU A 104 -3.74 -6.54 17.49
C LEU A 104 -4.93 -5.76 18.07
N LEU A 105 -6.10 -5.79 17.42
CA LEU A 105 -7.29 -5.07 17.87
C LEU A 105 -8.16 -5.95 18.77
N PRO A 106 -8.77 -5.40 19.85
CA PRO A 106 -9.69 -6.15 20.71
C PRO A 106 -10.87 -6.78 19.96
N HIS A 107 -11.29 -6.17 18.85
CA HIS A 107 -12.38 -6.65 18.01
C HIS A 107 -12.08 -8.00 17.34
N SER A 108 -10.80 -8.37 17.19
CA SER A 108 -10.41 -9.67 16.60
C SER A 108 -10.88 -10.88 17.41
N LEU A 109 -11.15 -10.69 18.70
CA LEU A 109 -11.69 -11.74 19.58
C LEU A 109 -13.15 -12.09 19.28
N HIS A 110 -13.89 -11.17 18.64
CA HIS A 110 -15.32 -11.29 18.40
C HIS A 110 -15.67 -11.38 16.91
N CYS A 111 -14.77 -10.93 16.05
CA CYS A 111 -14.93 -10.92 14.61
C CYS A 111 -13.64 -11.38 13.92
N GLN A 112 -13.80 -12.23 12.91
CA GLN A 112 -12.71 -12.68 12.05
C GLN A 112 -12.63 -11.80 10.81
N LEU A 113 -11.43 -11.31 10.49
CA LEU A 113 -11.14 -10.64 9.23
C LEU A 113 -10.40 -11.62 8.31
N THR A 114 -11.01 -11.98 7.19
CA THR A 114 -10.45 -12.91 6.21
C THR A 114 -10.08 -12.16 4.93
N ALA A 115 -8.82 -12.23 4.51
CA ALA A 115 -8.41 -11.72 3.21
C ALA A 115 -8.99 -12.60 2.09
N LEU A 116 -9.60 -11.98 1.09
CA LEU A 116 -10.17 -12.67 -0.06
C LEU A 116 -9.19 -12.63 -1.24
N PRO A 117 -9.09 -13.71 -2.05
CA PRO A 117 -8.26 -13.71 -3.25
C PRO A 117 -8.70 -12.61 -4.22
N CYS A 118 -7.80 -11.69 -4.52
CA CYS A 118 -7.99 -10.71 -5.60
C CYS A 118 -6.64 -10.20 -6.08
N SER A 119 -6.46 -10.11 -7.40
CA SER A 119 -5.19 -9.68 -8.00
C SER A 119 -4.99 -8.17 -7.94
N LYS A 120 -6.05 -7.36 -8.07
CA LYS A 120 -5.92 -5.90 -8.26
C LYS A 120 -6.54 -5.05 -7.15
N SER A 121 -7.05 -5.68 -6.09
CA SER A 121 -7.69 -4.94 -4.99
C SER A 121 -7.53 -5.68 -3.68
N CYS A 122 -7.61 -4.94 -2.57
CA CYS A 122 -7.51 -5.50 -1.23
C CYS A 122 -8.90 -5.85 -0.69
N LYS A 123 -9.33 -7.08 -0.92
CA LYS A 123 -10.64 -7.55 -0.46
C LYS A 123 -10.55 -8.28 0.87
N PHE A 124 -11.50 -8.00 1.75
CA PHE A 124 -11.66 -8.69 3.02
C PHE A 124 -13.12 -8.99 3.32
N GLN A 125 -13.32 -10.01 4.14
CA GLN A 125 -14.59 -10.35 4.72
C GLN A 125 -14.46 -10.29 6.23
N LEU A 126 -15.31 -9.48 6.87
CA LEU A 126 -15.45 -9.43 8.31
C LEU A 126 -16.65 -10.29 8.70
N THR A 127 -16.41 -11.34 9.48
CA THR A 127 -17.45 -12.24 9.98
C THR A 127 -17.51 -12.18 11.51
N GLY A 128 -18.67 -11.87 12.07
CA GLY A 128 -18.88 -11.79 13.51
C GLY A 128 -19.72 -12.95 14.06
N THR A 129 -19.65 -13.18 15.38
CA THR A 129 -20.40 -14.24 16.07
C THR A 129 -21.92 -14.07 16.03
N SER A 130 -22.42 -12.88 15.75
CA SER A 130 -23.85 -12.56 15.62
C SER A 130 -24.45 -12.85 14.24
N GLY A 131 -23.70 -13.50 13.33
CA GLY A 131 -24.09 -13.66 11.93
C GLY A 131 -23.78 -12.42 11.07
N LEU A 132 -23.00 -11.47 11.61
CA LEU A 132 -22.52 -10.32 10.87
C LEU A 132 -21.62 -10.77 9.71
N HIS A 133 -21.89 -10.26 8.51
CA HIS A 133 -21.07 -10.47 7.32
C HIS A 133 -20.90 -9.14 6.58
N ILE A 134 -19.68 -8.61 6.56
CA ILE A 134 -19.35 -7.35 5.87
C ILE A 134 -18.23 -7.61 4.88
N SER A 135 -18.42 -7.16 3.64
CA SER A 135 -17.36 -7.14 2.62
C SER A 135 -16.69 -5.78 2.58
N LEU A 136 -15.36 -5.78 2.63
CA LEU A 136 -14.52 -4.59 2.51
C LEU A 136 -13.66 -4.72 1.25
N GLU A 137 -13.56 -3.65 0.48
CA GLU A 137 -12.67 -3.56 -0.67
C GLU A 137 -11.83 -2.30 -0.52
N MET A 138 -10.57 -2.40 -0.10
CA MET A 138 -9.75 -1.20 0.03
C MET A 138 -9.23 -0.79 -1.35
N ALA A 139 -9.49 0.46 -1.72
CA ALA A 139 -8.91 1.07 -2.91
C ALA A 139 -7.51 1.57 -2.55
N LEU A 140 -6.50 1.17 -3.31
CA LEU A 140 -5.12 1.59 -3.06
C LEU A 140 -4.79 2.79 -3.95
N ALA A 141 -4.17 3.79 -3.34
CA ALA A 141 -3.61 4.93 -4.05
C ALA A 141 -2.18 5.18 -3.60
N VAL A 142 -1.40 5.88 -4.42
CA VAL A 142 -0.07 6.37 -4.05
C VAL A 142 -0.08 7.88 -4.03
N GLN A 143 0.72 8.47 -3.13
CA GLN A 143 0.98 9.90 -3.16
C GLN A 143 2.20 10.19 -4.05
N GLN A 144 1.99 10.95 -5.13
CA GLN A 144 3.09 11.37 -6.02
C GLN A 144 3.97 12.40 -5.31
N SER A 145 5.29 12.18 -5.32
CA SER A 145 6.22 13.02 -4.57
C SER A 145 6.37 14.43 -5.13
N SER A 146 6.21 14.63 -6.45
CA SER A 146 6.40 15.92 -7.11
C SER A 146 5.21 16.88 -6.98
N SER A 147 3.99 16.36 -6.96
CA SER A 147 2.76 17.17 -6.96
C SER A 147 1.94 17.02 -5.67
N GLY A 148 2.26 16.02 -4.83
CA GLY A 148 1.44 15.63 -3.69
C GLY A 148 0.11 14.99 -4.07
N ALA A 149 -0.19 14.86 -5.37
CA ALA A 149 -1.45 14.30 -5.86
C ALA A 149 -1.53 12.79 -5.56
N CYS A 150 -2.72 12.32 -5.21
CA CYS A 150 -2.98 10.89 -5.04
C CYS A 150 -3.42 10.27 -6.37
N LEU A 151 -2.87 9.09 -6.66
CA LEU A 151 -3.13 8.35 -7.89
C LEU A 151 -3.62 6.95 -7.54
N SER A 152 -4.73 6.54 -8.15
CA SER A 152 -5.25 5.18 -7.97
C SER A 152 -4.28 4.15 -8.55
N LEU A 153 -4.15 3.01 -7.88
CA LEU A 153 -3.39 1.83 -8.34
C LEU A 153 -4.28 0.82 -9.09
N GLU A 154 -5.57 1.12 -9.29
CA GLU A 154 -6.56 0.23 -9.95
C GLU A 154 -6.50 0.25 -11.49
#